data_AF-N1ZSG3-F1
#
_entry.id   AF-N1ZSG3-F1
#
_cell.length_a   1.000
_cell.length_b   1.000
_cell.length_c   1.000
_cell.angle_alpha   90.00
_cell.angle_beta   90.00
_cell.angle_gamma   90.00
#
_symmetry.space_group_name_H-M   'P 1'
#
loop_
_entity.id
_entity.type
_entity.pdbx_description
1 polymer ?
#
loop_
_entity_poly.entity_id
_entity_poly.type
_entity_poly.pdbx_seq_one_letter_code
_entity_poly.pdbx_strand_id
1 'polypeptide(L)'
;MERKRHFLLAIFSLIFLMTSGFTVVGHRGDPVKYPEETIQSDNSAFNSGADYVELDLQLSKDGILVISHDDDLYRVTHTHAIV
;
A
#
# COMPACT_ATOMS: atom_id res chain seq x y z
N MET A 1 -37.04 -22.59 15.96
CA MET A 1 -35.60 -22.59 15.59
C MET A 1 -35.27 -21.45 14.63
N GLU A 2 -36.08 -21.25 13.58
CA GLU A 2 -35.91 -20.18 12.57
C GLU A 2 -35.70 -18.76 13.14
N ARG A 3 -36.56 -18.27 14.05
CA ARG A 3 -36.43 -16.91 14.61
C ARG A 3 -35.12 -16.67 15.36
N LYS A 4 -34.60 -17.69 16.06
CA LYS A 4 -33.31 -17.60 16.77
C LYS A 4 -32.13 -17.58 15.78
N ARG A 5 -32.23 -18.35 14.68
CA ARG A 5 -31.26 -18.35 13.60
C ARG A 5 -31.18 -16.99 12.91
N HIS A 6 -32.31 -16.38 12.57
CA HIS A 6 -32.32 -15.04 11.96
C HIS A 6 -31.76 -13.96 12.90
N PHE A 7 -32.04 -14.05 14.20
CA PHE A 7 -31.48 -13.13 15.19
C PHE A 7 -29.95 -13.25 15.30
N LEU A 8 -29.43 -14.48 15.32
CA LEU A 8 -27.98 -14.73 15.34
C LEU A 8 -27.29 -14.25 14.05
N LEU A 9 -27.91 -14.49 12.89
CA LEU A 9 -27.40 -13.97 11.62
C LEU A 9 -27.40 -12.43 11.58
N ALA A 10 -28.45 -11.79 12.09
CA ALA A 10 -28.51 -10.33 12.17
C ALA A 10 -27.42 -9.76 13.09
N ILE A 11 -27.18 -10.38 14.25
CA ILE A 11 -26.08 -10.00 15.14
C ILE A 11 -24.73 -10.20 14.45
N PHE A 12 -24.51 -11.34 13.81
CA PHE A 12 -23.26 -11.62 13.11
C PHE A 12 -23.01 -10.63 11.98
N SER A 13 -24.02 -10.36 11.13
CA SER A 13 -23.92 -9.36 10.06
C SER A 13 -23.67 -7.96 10.60
N LEU A 14 -24.29 -7.58 11.72
CA LEU A 14 -24.04 -6.29 12.36
C LEU A 14 -22.60 -6.20 12.89
N ILE A 15 -22.12 -7.22 13.60
CA ILE A 15 -20.73 -7.27 14.07
C ILE A 15 -19.79 -7.18 12.87
N PHE A 16 -19.99 -8.02 11.85
CA PHE A 16 -19.18 -8.02 10.64
C PHE A 16 -19.16 -6.63 9.98
N LEU A 17 -20.30 -5.98 9.77
CA LEU A 17 -20.35 -4.63 9.18
C LEU A 17 -19.64 -3.57 10.05
N MET A 18 -19.69 -3.71 11.37
CA MET A 18 -19.09 -2.75 12.30
C MET A 18 -17.60 -3.00 12.55
N THR A 19 -17.11 -4.21 12.32
CA THR A 19 -15.70 -4.60 12.57
C THR A 19 -14.92 -4.87 11.30
N SER A 20 -15.59 -5.02 10.15
CA SER A 20 -14.93 -5.09 8.85
C SER A 20 -14.68 -3.69 8.32
N GLY A 21 -13.59 -3.54 7.58
CA GLY A 21 -13.22 -2.31 6.91
C GLY A 21 -12.41 -2.63 5.67
N PHE A 22 -12.08 -1.58 4.92
CA PHE A 22 -11.13 -1.66 3.83
C PHE A 22 -9.79 -1.14 4.32
N THR A 23 -8.72 -1.83 3.95
CA THR A 23 -7.37 -1.30 4.10
C THR A 23 -6.99 -0.62 2.80
N VAL A 24 -6.66 0.66 2.88
CA VAL A 24 -6.19 1.48 1.77
C VAL A 24 -4.67 1.47 1.78
N VAL A 25 -4.07 0.92 0.72
CA VAL A 25 -2.62 0.87 0.56
C VAL A 25 -2.23 1.78 -0.59
N GLY A 26 -1.37 2.77 -0.31
CA GLY A 26 -0.72 3.58 -1.35
C GLY A 26 0.35 2.74 -2.04
N HIS A 27 0.04 2.21 -3.21
CA HIS A 27 0.98 1.45 -4.04
C HIS A 27 2.11 2.38 -4.49
N ARG A 28 3.32 2.18 -3.94
CA ARG A 28 4.50 3.04 -4.11
C ARG A 28 4.28 4.50 -3.67
N GLY A 29 3.42 4.69 -2.67
CA GLY A 29 2.99 5.99 -2.17
C GLY A 29 1.78 6.56 -2.94
N ASP A 30 1.87 7.83 -3.38
CA ASP A 30 0.91 8.55 -4.20
C ASP A 30 1.55 8.95 -5.56
N PRO A 31 1.80 7.97 -6.45
CA PRO A 31 2.48 8.17 -7.74
C PRO A 31 1.71 9.09 -8.70
N VAL A 32 0.44 9.37 -8.40
CA VAL A 32 -0.39 10.30 -9.17
C VAL A 32 0.05 11.75 -8.93
N LYS A 33 0.53 12.07 -7.73
CA LYS A 33 0.93 13.44 -7.35
C LYS A 33 2.44 13.63 -7.26
N TYR A 34 3.18 12.60 -6.86
CA TYR A 34 4.63 12.67 -6.62
C TYR A 34 5.33 11.47 -7.26
N PRO A 35 6.65 11.52 -7.49
CA PRO A 35 7.39 10.37 -8.01
C PRO A 35 7.26 9.17 -7.08
N GLU A 36 6.94 7.99 -7.62
CA GLU A 36 6.85 6.73 -6.88
C GLU A 36 8.12 6.45 -6.04
N GLU A 37 7.98 5.68 -4.95
CA GLU A 37 9.12 5.25 -4.12
C GLU A 37 9.95 6.41 -3.53
N THR A 38 9.29 7.53 -3.22
CA THR A 38 9.90 8.67 -2.56
C THR A 38 9.16 9.02 -1.27
N ILE A 39 9.90 9.55 -0.29
CA ILE A 39 9.33 10.06 0.97
C ILE A 39 8.21 11.08 0.70
N GLN A 40 8.31 11.89 -0.36
CA GLN A 40 7.26 12.82 -0.78
C GLN A 40 5.97 12.10 -1.20
N SER A 41 6.09 11.01 -1.97
CA SER A 41 4.99 10.14 -2.36
C SER A 41 4.33 9.50 -1.15
N ASP A 42 5.13 8.94 -0.24
CA ASP A 42 4.65 8.28 0.97
C ASP A 42 3.87 9.25 1.86
N ASN A 43 4.44 10.44 2.10
CA ASN A 43 3.80 11.48 2.87
C ASN A 43 2.47 11.92 2.23
N SER A 44 2.41 12.01 0.90
CA SER A 44 1.16 12.36 0.21
C SER A 44 0.10 11.28 0.34
N ALA A 45 0.48 10.00 0.29
CA ALA A 45 -0.44 8.88 0.50
C ALA A 45 -1.02 8.89 1.91
N PHE A 46 -0.17 9.03 2.93
CA PHE A 46 -0.63 9.13 4.33
C PHE A 46 -1.49 10.36 4.57
N ASN A 47 -1.11 11.52 4.03
CA ASN A 47 -1.93 12.74 4.12
C ASN A 47 -3.28 12.61 3.39
N SER A 48 -3.38 11.69 2.43
CA SER A 48 -4.62 11.37 1.71
C SER A 48 -5.46 10.28 2.40
N GLY A 49 -5.01 9.76 3.55
CA GLY A 49 -5.75 8.78 4.35
C GLY A 49 -5.45 7.32 4.05
N ALA A 50 -4.31 7.02 3.40
CA ALA A 50 -3.86 5.63 3.27
C ALA A 50 -3.50 5.05 4.65
N ASP A 51 -3.86 3.78 4.90
CA ASP A 51 -3.49 3.05 6.11
C ASP A 51 -2.03 2.59 6.06
N TYR A 52 -1.56 2.24 4.86
CA TYR A 52 -0.21 1.78 4.57
C TYR A 52 0.31 2.38 3.27
N VAL A 53 1.62 2.35 3.13
CA VAL A 53 2.31 2.52 1.85
C VAL A 53 3.02 1.22 1.54
N GLU A 54 2.88 0.76 0.31
CA GLU A 54 3.65 -0.37 -0.22
C GLU A 54 4.93 0.18 -0.87
N LEU A 55 6.02 -0.58 -0.72
CA LEU A 55 7.37 -0.23 -1.14
C LEU A 55 7.98 -1.43 -1.84
N ASP A 56 8.57 -1.19 -3.00
CA ASP A 56 9.39 -2.16 -3.71
C ASP A 56 10.85 -2.06 -3.24
N LEU A 57 11.48 -3.21 -2.97
CA LEU A 57 12.87 -3.28 -2.51
C LEU A 57 13.77 -3.92 -3.57
N GLN A 58 14.94 -3.33 -3.74
CA GLN A 58 16.05 -3.87 -4.52
C GLN A 58 17.33 -3.86 -3.67
N LEU A 59 18.33 -4.62 -4.10
CA LEU A 59 19.61 -4.73 -3.40
C LEU A 59 20.70 -4.09 -4.25
N SER A 60 21.31 -3.01 -3.74
CA SER A 60 22.41 -2.34 -4.42
C SER A 60 23.61 -3.27 -4.62
N LYS A 61 24.48 -2.93 -5.58
CA LYS A 61 25.77 -3.64 -5.80
C LYS A 61 26.64 -3.78 -4.53
N ASP A 62 26.57 -2.83 -3.61
CA ASP A 62 27.29 -2.86 -2.32
C ASP A 62 26.49 -3.53 -1.18
N GLY A 63 25.36 -4.16 -1.50
CA GLY A 63 24.58 -5.00 -0.57
C GLY A 63 23.65 -4.21 0.35
N ILE A 64 23.28 -2.98 -0.03
CA ILE A 64 22.38 -2.11 0.73
C ILE A 64 20.98 -2.19 0.11
N LEU A 65 19.97 -2.41 0.95
CA LEU A 65 18.58 -2.34 0.48
C LEU A 65 18.22 -0.91 0.12
N VAL A 66 17.64 -0.74 -1.06
CA VAL A 66 17.11 0.53 -1.55
C VAL A 66 15.67 0.34 -1.99
N ILE A 67 14.94 1.45 -2.02
CA ILE A 67 13.54 1.47 -2.46
C ILE A 67 13.53 1.80 -3.96
N SER A 68 13.09 0.86 -4.78
CA SER A 68 12.99 0.97 -6.24
C SER A 68 12.17 -0.20 -6.78
N HIS A 69 11.32 0.04 -7.77
CA HIS A 69 10.55 -1.03 -8.40
C HIS A 69 11.35 -1.85 -9.41
N ASP A 70 12.02 -1.18 -10.35
CA ASP A 70 12.71 -1.85 -11.45
C ASP A 70 14.12 -2.29 -11.03
N ASP A 71 14.69 -3.23 -11.79
CA ASP A 71 16.07 -3.69 -11.67
C ASP A 71 17.10 -2.71 -12.27
N ASP A 72 16.63 -1.67 -12.97
CA ASP A 72 17.42 -0.57 -13.52
C ASP A 72 16.70 0.78 -13.32
N LEU A 73 17.46 1.83 -13.05
CA LEU A 73 16.92 3.17 -12.73
C LEU A 73 16.45 4.00 -13.94
N TYR A 74 16.53 3.49 -15.17
CA TYR A 74 16.29 4.27 -16.38
C TYR A 74 14.88 4.86 -16.45
N ARG A 75 13.84 4.11 -16.06
CA ARG A 75 12.45 4.61 -16.15
C ARG A 75 12.21 5.85 -15.31
N VAL A 76 12.82 5.93 -14.13
CA VAL A 76 12.57 7.00 -13.14
C VAL A 76 13.66 8.08 -13.11
N THR A 77 14.88 7.77 -13.55
CA THR A 77 16.02 8.71 -13.55
C THR A 77 16.57 9.05 -14.92
N HIS A 78 16.14 8.35 -15.98
CA HIS A 78 16.73 8.42 -17.33
C HIS A 78 18.23 8.06 -17.38
N THR A 79 18.72 7.32 -16.38
CA THR A 79 20.09 6.83 -16.30
C THR A 79 20.06 5.32 -16.15
N HIS A 80 20.81 4.61 -17.00
CA HIS A 80 21.04 3.18 -16.83
C HIS A 80 21.97 2.95 -15.64
N ALA A 81 21.38 2.43 -14.57
CA ALA A 81 22.08 2.01 -13.38
C ALA A 81 21.30 0.84 -12.82
N ILE A 82 21.93 -0.34 -12.81
CA ILE A 82 21.37 -1.51 -12.16
C ILE A 82 21.32 -1.21 -10.67
N VAL A 83 20.16 -1.49 -10.07
CA VAL A 83 19.99 -1.44 -8.63
C VAL A 83 20.65 -2.68 -8.06
#